data_AF-A0A920HKJ1-F1
#
_entry.id   AF-A0A920HKJ1-F1
#
_cell.length_a   1.000
_cell.length_b   1.000
_cell.length_c   1.000
_cell.angle_alpha   90.00
_cell.angle_beta   90.00
_cell.angle_gamma   90.00
#
_symmetry.space_group_name_H-M   'P 1'
#
loop_
_entity.id
_entity.type
_entity.pdbx_description
1 polymer ?
#
loop_
_entity_poly.entity_id
_entity_poly.type
_entity_poly.pdbx_seq_one_letter_code
_entity_poly.pdbx_strand_id
1 'polypeptide(L)' 'MHREQEPYFTTDSAAVLRAIEINAEVILKGTRVDGIYNEDPEKNKEAIKFDDISFEETIKKG' A
#
# COMPACT_ATOMS: atom_id res chain seq x y z
N MET A 1 -9.63 19.57 -14.28
CA MET A 1 -8.95 18.35 -14.75
C MET A 1 -9.59 17.18 -14.02
N HIS A 2 -10.71 16.66 -14.52
CA HIS A 2 -11.33 15.45 -13.98
C HIS A 2 -10.77 14.28 -14.77
N ARG A 3 -9.86 13.52 -14.16
CA ARG A 3 -9.56 12.17 -14.62
C ARG A 3 -10.46 11.25 -13.82
N GLU A 4 -11.48 10.71 -14.47
CA GLU A 4 -12.28 9.63 -13.88
C GLU A 4 -11.36 8.44 -13.63
N GLN A 5 -11.49 7.79 -12.47
CA GLN A 5 -10.76 6.56 -12.19
C GLN A 5 -11.23 5.49 -13.18
N GLU A 6 -10.30 4.80 -13.83
CA GLU A 6 -10.66 3.64 -14.64
C GLU A 6 -11.23 2.55 -13.71
N PRO A 7 -12.31 1.85 -14.12
CA PRO A 7 -12.85 0.73 -13.34
C PRO A 7 -11.75 -0.29 -13.04
N TYR A 8 -11.75 -0.85 -11.83
CA TYR A 8 -10.70 -1.74 -11.28
C TYR A 8 -9.36 -1.07 -10.94
N PHE A 9 -9.20 0.23 -11.17
CA PHE A 9 -8.01 0.97 -10.80
C PHE A 9 -8.19 1.65 -9.44
N THR A 10 -7.34 1.30 -8.47
CA THR A 10 -7.34 1.96 -7.17
C THR A 10 -6.40 3.18 -7.19
N THR A 11 -6.57 4.06 -6.21
CA THR A 11 -5.67 5.22 -6.05
C THR A 11 -4.22 4.81 -5.77
N ASP A 12 -3.99 3.64 -5.17
CA ASP A 12 -2.64 3.11 -4.95
C ASP A 12 -1.95 2.81 -6.29
N SER A 13 -2.66 2.20 -7.25
CA SER A 13 -2.12 1.97 -8.60
C SER A 13 -1.79 3.29 -9.30
N ALA A 14 -2.63 4.32 -9.16
CA ALA A 14 -2.36 5.64 -9.73
C ALA A 14 -1.16 6.34 -9.09
N ALA A 15 -0.97 6.18 -7.78
CA ALA A 15 0.19 6.70 -7.06
C ALA A 15 1.50 6.07 -7.54
N VAL A 16 1.52 4.75 -7.76
CA VAL A 16 2.70 4.04 -8.30
C VAL A 16 3.04 4.50 -9.71
N LEU A 17 2.04 4.60 -10.61
CA LEU A 17 2.26 5.11 -11.96
C LEU A 17 2.84 6.53 -11.94
N ARG A 18 2.27 7.41 -11.11
CA ARG A 18 2.74 8.79 -11.02
C ARG A 18 4.15 8.90 -10.45
N ALA A 19 4.50 8.07 -9.46
CA ALA A 19 5.84 8.00 -8.90
C ALA A 19 6.89 7.61 -9.96
N ILE A 20 6.57 6.64 -10.81
CA ILE A 20 7.43 6.23 -11.94
C ILE A 20 7.61 7.39 -12.92
N GLU A 21 6.54 8.09 -13.30
CA GLU A 21 6.60 9.22 -14.26
C GLU A 21 7.52 10.36 -13.81
N ILE A 22 7.62 10.61 -12.50
CA ILE A 22 8.44 11.69 -11.94
C ILE A 22 9.79 11.21 -11.42
N ASN A 23 10.12 9.92 -11.59
CA ASN A 23 11.32 9.28 -11.04
C ASN A 23 11.45 9.45 -9.52
N ALA A 24 10.36 9.25 -8.77
CA ALA A 24 10.41 9.27 -7.32
C ALA A 24 11.18 8.06 -6.78
N GLU A 25 12.02 8.27 -5.77
CA GLU A 25 12.80 7.22 -5.12
C GLU A 25 11.95 6.36 -4.18
N VAL A 26 10.92 6.95 -3.55
CA VAL A 26 10.07 6.30 -2.53
C VAL A 26 8.62 6.75 -2.65
N ILE A 27 7.68 5.86 -2.34
CA ILE A 27 6.25 6.16 -2.19
C ILE A 27 5.88 6.06 -0.70
N LEU A 28 5.30 7.12 -0.15
CA LEU A 28 4.77 7.14 1.21
C LEU A 28 3.24 7.04 1.16
N LYS A 29 2.70 5.92 1.65
CA LYS A 29 1.25 5.68 1.70
C LYS A 29 0.68 6.12 3.04
N GLY A 30 -0.08 7.21 3.04
CA GLY A 30 -0.88 7.60 4.21
C GLY A 30 -1.98 6.58 4.47
N THR A 31 -2.04 6.03 5.68
CA THR A 31 -3.04 5.03 6.10
C THR A 31 -3.57 5.37 7.50
N ARG A 32 -4.68 4.71 7.89
CA ARG A 32 -5.32 4.91 9.20
C ARG A 32 -4.64 4.12 10.33
N VAL A 33 -3.84 3.12 9.95
CA VAL A 33 -3.03 2.31 10.84
C VAL A 33 -1.56 2.71 10.68
N ASP A 34 -0.73 2.45 11.68
CA ASP A 34 0.66 2.94 11.76
C ASP A 34 1.68 2.02 11.06
N GLY A 35 1.24 1.06 10.25
CA GLY A 35 2.11 0.20 9.44
C GLY A 35 1.38 -0.92 8.73
N ILE A 36 2.14 -1.94 8.29
CA ILE A 36 1.63 -3.15 7.65
C ILE A 36 1.54 -4.25 8.70
N TYR A 37 0.43 -4.99 8.68
CA TYR A 37 0.11 -6.06 9.63
C TYR A 37 -0.23 -7.34 8.88
N ASN A 38 -0.12 -8.50 9.55
CA ASN A 38 -0.54 -9.79 8.98
C ASN A 38 -2.06 -9.87 8.77
N GLU A 39 -2.84 -9.06 9.49
CA GLU A 39 -4.29 -8.94 9.38
C GLU A 39 -4.76 -7.55 9.85
N ASP A 40 -6.05 -7.25 9.74
CA ASP A 40 -6.61 -5.96 10.10
C ASP A 40 -6.56 -5.71 11.62
N PRO A 41 -5.71 -4.78 12.12
CA PRO A 41 -5.54 -4.55 13.55
C PRO A 41 -6.75 -3.87 14.20
N GLU A 42 -7.66 -3.27 13.41
CA GLU A 42 -8.91 -2.74 13.94
C GLU A 42 -9.91 -3.87 14.27
N LYS A 43 -9.76 -5.04 13.64
CA LYS A 43 -10.60 -6.23 13.86
C LYS A 43 -9.98 -7.23 14.83
N ASN A 44 -8.67 -7.43 14.77
CA ASN A 44 -7.94 -8.33 15.66
C ASN A 44 -6.81 -7.59 16.39
N LYS A 45 -6.90 -7.55 17.73
CA LYS A 45 -5.88 -6.92 18.58
C LYS A 45 -4.57 -7.71 18.66
N GLU A 46 -4.59 -8.99 18.27
CA GLU A 46 -3.41 -9.85 18.20
C GLU A 46 -2.67 -9.72 16.87
N ALA A 47 -3.12 -8.83 15.96
CA ALA A 47 -2.44 -8.57 14.70
C ALA A 47 -0.98 -8.15 14.92
N ILE A 48 -0.08 -8.80 14.20
CA ILE A 48 1.36 -8.63 14.29
C ILE A 48 1.81 -7.63 13.22
N LYS A 49 2.44 -6.55 13.67
CA LYS A 49 3.05 -5.53 12.80
C LYS A 49 4.35 -6.06 12.20
N PHE A 50 4.60 -5.75 10.93
CA PHE A 50 5.91 -5.92 10.31
C PHE A 50 6.70 -4.61 10.47
N ASP A 51 7.89 -4.67 11.06
CA ASP A 51 8.80 -3.52 11.11
C ASP A 51 9.42 -3.23 9.73
N ASP A 52 9.77 -4.30 9.00
CA ASP A 52 10.21 -4.29 7.62
C ASP A 52 9.63 -5.51 6.89
N ILE A 53 9.23 -5.35 5.63
CA ILE A 53 8.76 -6.46 4.78
C ILE A 53 9.13 -6.22 3.32
N SER A 54 9.69 -7.23 2.65
CA SER A 54 10.02 -7.15 1.24
C SER A 54 8.80 -7.43 0.34
N PHE A 55 8.90 -7.04 -0.94
CA PHE A 55 7.89 -7.35 -1.94
C PHE A 55 7.68 -8.87 -2.08
N GLU A 56 8.76 -9.65 -2.10
CA GLU A 56 8.70 -11.11 -2.24
C GLU A 56 8.00 -11.77 -1.04
N GLU A 57 8.29 -11.32 0.18
CA GLU A 57 7.62 -11.82 1.39
C GLU A 57 6.13 -11.49 1.39
N THR A 58 5.76 -10.30 0.91
CA THR A 58 4.36 -9.87 0.80
C THR A 58 3.59 -10.80 -0.14
N ILE A 59 4.17 -11.13 -1.30
CA ILE A 59 3.56 -12.06 -2.27
C ILE A 59 3.47 -13.49 -1.72
N LYS A 60 4.45 -13.94 -0.93
CA LYS A 60 4.44 -15.28 -0.33
C LYS A 60 3.44 -15.43 0.83
N LYS A 61 3.11 -14.32 1.52
CA LYS A 61 2.21 -14.30 2.68
C LYS A 61 0.75 -13.98 2.33
N GLY A 62 0.50 -13.40 1.15
CA GLY A 62 -0.85 -13.10 0.63
C GLY A 62 -1.52 -14.33 0.02
#